data_AF-A0A2R6NHU4-F1
#
_entry.id   AF-A0A2R6NHU4-F1
#
_cell.length_a   1.000
_cell.length_b   1.000
_cell.length_c   1.000
_cell.angle_alpha   90.00
_cell.angle_beta   90.00
_cell.angle_gamma   90.00
#
_symmetry.space_group_name_H-M   'P 1'
#
loop_
_entity.id
_entity.type
_entity.pdbx_description
1 polymer ?
#
loop_
_entity_poly.entity_id
_entity_poly.type
_entity_poly.pdbx_seq_one_letter_code
_entity_poly.pdbx_strand_id
1 'polypeptide(L)'
;MSLLSTFSTNSINILAGINGSETSQALIIALSVILNDLLYLPWPFGFRIPLHLLGGQAELEVGGAWSAGMSHGSRELVERHLFSLYFMLPLVGVCAGFLYHNWFGLPLPILFIFISDFDF
;
A
#
# COMPACT_ATOMS: atom_id res chain seq x y z
N MET A 1 18.26 -7.07 -8.67
CA MET A 1 17.29 -6.93 -7.56
C MET A 1 17.36 -8.08 -6.52
N SER A 2 18.21 -9.09 -6.68
CA SER A 2 18.25 -10.25 -5.75
C SER A 2 18.53 -9.87 -4.29
N LEU A 3 19.50 -8.98 -4.04
CA LEU A 3 19.86 -8.55 -2.68
C LEU A 3 18.73 -7.81 -1.94
N LEU A 4 17.86 -7.08 -2.67
CA LEU A 4 16.73 -6.38 -2.05
C LEU A 4 15.70 -7.38 -1.54
N SER A 5 15.40 -8.42 -2.32
CA SER A 5 14.49 -9.49 -1.88
C SER A 5 15.01 -10.22 -0.65
N THR A 6 16.31 -10.58 -0.63
CA THR A 6 16.93 -11.26 0.52
C THR A 6 16.98 -10.37 1.77
N PHE A 7 17.28 -9.08 1.60
CA PHE A 7 17.29 -8.12 2.70
C PHE A 7 15.89 -7.90 3.28
N SER A 8 14.87 -7.75 2.44
CA SER A 8 13.49 -7.51 2.88
C SER A 8 12.94 -8.67 3.71
N THR A 9 13.16 -9.91 3.29
CA THR A 9 12.71 -11.09 4.05
C THR A 9 13.45 -11.23 5.37
N ASN A 10 14.77 -10.99 5.39
CA ASN A 10 15.57 -11.09 6.61
C ASN A 10 15.24 -9.96 7.62
N SER A 11 14.97 -8.75 7.12
CA SER A 11 14.65 -7.59 7.99
C SER A 11 13.35 -7.78 8.78
N ILE A 12 12.32 -8.38 8.18
CA ILE A 12 11.06 -8.69 8.88
C ILE A 12 11.30 -9.76 9.95
N ASN A 13 12.10 -10.79 9.62
CA ASN A 13 12.39 -11.90 10.53
C ASN A 13 13.17 -11.45 11.78
N ILE A 14 14.14 -10.54 11.66
CA ILE A 14 14.91 -10.04 12.82
C ILE A 14 14.05 -9.16 13.75
N LEU A 15 13.01 -8.50 13.24
CA LEU A 15 12.10 -7.64 14.01
C LEU A 15 10.85 -8.39 14.53
N ALA A 16 10.82 -9.72 14.39
CA ALA A 16 9.79 -10.59 14.90
C ALA A 16 9.99 -10.92 16.39
N GLY A 17 8.98 -11.55 17.01
CA GLY A 17 9.09 -12.03 18.40
C GLY A 17 7.93 -11.66 19.32
N ILE A 18 6.94 -10.92 18.84
CA ILE A 18 5.65 -10.73 19.51
C ILE A 18 4.52 -11.16 18.57
N ASN A 19 3.44 -11.74 19.12
CA ASN A 19 2.29 -12.19 18.32
C ASN A 19 1.78 -11.03 17.44
N GLY A 20 1.75 -11.27 16.13
CA GLY A 20 1.24 -10.33 15.13
C GLY A 20 2.20 -9.22 14.68
N SER A 21 3.43 -9.09 15.23
CA SER A 21 4.34 -8.02 14.78
C SER A 21 4.79 -8.19 13.34
N GLU A 22 5.16 -9.39 12.94
CA GLU A 22 5.60 -9.70 11.57
C GLU A 22 4.55 -9.29 10.53
N THR A 23 3.30 -9.70 10.76
CA THR A 23 2.19 -9.41 9.85
C THR A 23 1.81 -7.93 9.88
N SER A 24 1.88 -7.28 11.04
CA SER A 24 1.62 -5.83 11.14
C SER A 24 2.62 -5.00 10.35
N GLN A 25 3.90 -5.39 10.33
CA GLN A 25 4.94 -4.70 9.56
C GLN A 25 4.67 -4.82 8.06
N ALA A 26 4.40 -6.04 7.59
CA ALA A 26 4.01 -6.29 6.20
C ALA A 26 2.74 -5.52 5.81
N LEU A 27 1.74 -5.47 6.70
CA LEU A 27 0.48 -4.75 6.48
C LEU A 27 0.70 -3.23 6.36
N ILE A 28 1.50 -2.63 7.24
CA ILE A 28 1.81 -1.18 7.21
C ILE A 28 2.55 -0.83 5.91
N ILE A 29 3.50 -1.66 5.48
CA ILE A 29 4.24 -1.46 4.24
C ILE A 29 3.28 -1.55 3.05
N ALA A 30 2.45 -2.60 2.98
CA ALA A 30 1.50 -2.79 1.89
C ALA A 30 0.49 -1.64 1.79
N LEU A 31 -0.04 -1.16 2.93
CA LEU A 31 -0.90 0.02 2.96
C LEU A 31 -0.18 1.28 2.49
N SER A 32 1.09 1.46 2.85
CA SER A 32 1.89 2.60 2.39
C SER A 32 2.10 2.58 0.87
N VAL A 33 2.33 1.40 0.28
CA VAL A 33 2.44 1.25 -1.18
C VAL A 33 1.09 1.51 -1.85
N ILE A 34 -0.02 1.01 -1.31
CA ILE A 34 -1.36 1.31 -1.85
C ILE A 34 -1.62 2.81 -1.83
N LEU A 35 -1.34 3.50 -0.72
CA LEU A 35 -1.51 4.95 -0.65
C LEU A 35 -0.65 5.68 -1.70
N ASN A 36 0.55 5.18 -1.98
CA ASN A 36 1.39 5.70 -3.05
C ASN A 36 0.79 5.43 -4.44
N ASP A 37 0.34 4.20 -4.72
CA ASP A 37 -0.31 3.82 -5.98
C ASP A 37 -1.56 4.67 -6.25
N LEU A 38 -2.36 4.88 -5.19
CA LEU A 38 -3.53 5.75 -5.19
C LEU A 38 -3.18 7.20 -5.54
N LEU A 39 -2.01 7.73 -5.20
CA LEU A 39 -1.62 9.11 -5.54
C LEU A 39 -1.38 9.32 -7.05
N TYR A 40 -0.92 8.26 -7.74
CA TYR A 40 -0.58 8.31 -9.17
C TYR A 40 -1.71 7.85 -10.09
N LEU A 41 -2.74 7.20 -9.55
CA LEU A 41 -3.92 6.78 -10.30
C LEU A 41 -4.78 7.99 -10.73
N PRO A 42 -5.34 7.97 -11.95
CA PRO A 42 -6.30 8.99 -12.39
C PRO A 42 -7.63 8.76 -11.68
N TRP A 43 -7.98 9.66 -10.78
CA TRP A 43 -9.23 9.62 -10.06
C TRP A 43 -10.37 10.29 -10.83
N PRO A 44 -11.58 9.73 -10.78
CA PRO A 44 -12.74 10.32 -11.43
C PRO A 44 -13.34 11.51 -10.65
N PHE A 45 -12.86 11.79 -9.44
CA PHE A 45 -13.38 12.87 -8.60
C PHE A 45 -12.67 14.20 -8.88
N GLY A 46 -13.36 15.09 -9.59
CA GLY A 46 -12.94 16.46 -9.81
C GLY A 46 -13.59 17.44 -8.85
N PHE A 47 -12.77 18.22 -8.14
CA PHE A 47 -13.27 19.31 -7.30
C PHE A 47 -13.31 20.59 -8.14
N ARG A 48 -14.52 21.04 -8.50
CA ARG A 48 -14.72 22.33 -9.18
C ARG A 48 -14.76 23.43 -8.14
N ILE A 49 -13.71 24.24 -8.07
CA ILE A 49 -13.69 25.42 -7.19
C ILE A 49 -14.19 26.62 -8.01
N PRO A 50 -15.42 27.13 -7.76
CA PRO A 50 -15.87 28.34 -8.42
C PRO A 50 -15.10 29.54 -7.84
N LEU A 51 -14.08 30.02 -8.56
CA LEU A 51 -13.24 31.17 -8.20
C LEU A 51 -13.93 32.53 -8.40
N HIS A 52 -15.27 32.55 -8.37
CA HIS A 52 -16.11 33.73 -8.62
C HIS A 52 -15.97 34.82 -7.53
N LEU A 53 -15.36 34.50 -6.38
CA LEU A 53 -15.09 35.45 -5.29
C LEU A 53 -13.78 36.25 -5.48
N LEU A 54 -12.96 35.91 -6.47
CA LEU A 54 -11.66 36.56 -6.74
C LEU A 54 -11.67 37.43 -8.02
N GLY A 55 -12.85 37.80 -8.53
CA GLY A 55 -13.01 38.75 -9.65
C GLY A 55 -12.61 38.24 -11.04
N GLY A 56 -12.18 36.99 -11.17
CA GLY A 56 -11.83 36.35 -12.45
C GLY A 56 -12.86 35.32 -12.90
N GLN A 57 -13.22 35.33 -14.18
CA GLN A 57 -14.05 34.32 -14.87
C GLN A 57 -13.32 32.98 -15.09
N ALA A 58 -12.37 32.63 -14.22
CA ALA A 58 -11.55 31.43 -14.36
C ALA A 58 -12.10 30.32 -13.44
N GLU A 59 -12.71 29.31 -14.04
CA GLU A 59 -12.98 28.05 -13.35
C GLU A 59 -11.64 27.30 -13.22
N LEU A 60 -11.01 27.35 -12.05
CA LEU A 60 -9.82 26.55 -11.78
C LEU A 60 -10.25 25.10 -11.61
N GLU A 61 -10.26 24.35 -12.72
CA GLU A 61 -10.54 22.92 -12.75
C GLU A 61 -9.36 22.14 -12.16
N VAL A 62 -9.29 22.06 -10.82
CA VAL A 62 -8.34 21.19 -10.12
C VAL A 62 -8.91 19.77 -10.13
N GLY A 63 -8.59 19.02 -11.19
CA GLY A 63 -8.89 17.60 -11.31
C GLY A 63 -9.99 17.23 -12.29
N GLY A 64 -9.78 17.46 -13.59
CA GLY A 64 -10.57 16.73 -14.60
C GLY A 64 -10.38 15.21 -14.47
N ALA A 65 -11.27 14.40 -15.07
CA ALA A 65 -11.27 12.92 -15.02
C ALA A 65 -9.95 12.25 -15.49
N TRP A 66 -9.02 13.03 -16.07
CA TRP A 66 -7.71 12.62 -16.54
C TRP A 66 -6.54 13.40 -15.88
N SER A 67 -6.86 14.27 -14.91
CA SER A 67 -5.91 15.20 -14.28
C SER A 67 -5.85 15.07 -12.76
N ALA A 68 -6.79 14.38 -12.12
CA ALA A 68 -6.74 14.07 -10.69
C ALA A 68 -5.80 12.87 -10.43
N GLY A 69 -4.49 13.08 -10.57
CA GLY A 69 -3.45 12.10 -10.29
C GLY A 69 -2.09 12.63 -10.73
N MET A 70 -1.02 12.36 -9.98
CA MET A 70 0.33 12.87 -10.29
C MET A 70 1.00 12.17 -11.49
N SER A 71 0.25 11.46 -12.34
CA SER A 71 0.80 10.68 -13.45
C SER A 71 1.19 11.50 -14.69
N HIS A 72 0.96 12.82 -14.70
CA HIS A 72 1.36 13.75 -15.77
C HIS A 72 1.00 13.27 -17.20
N GLY A 73 -0.07 12.46 -17.34
CA GLY A 73 -0.49 11.88 -18.62
C GLY A 73 0.32 10.67 -19.11
N SER A 74 1.27 10.15 -18.33
CA SER A 74 2.06 8.98 -18.67
C SER A 74 1.28 7.68 -18.43
N ARG A 75 0.86 7.02 -19.52
CA ARG A 75 0.17 5.72 -19.48
C ARG A 75 1.02 4.64 -18.81
N GLU A 76 2.32 4.62 -19.12
CA GLU A 76 3.27 3.67 -18.54
C GLU A 76 3.34 3.79 -17.01
N LEU A 77 3.26 5.01 -16.46
CA LEU A 77 3.29 5.21 -15.02
C LEU A 77 2.00 4.68 -14.36
N VAL A 78 0.85 4.95 -14.97
CA VAL A 78 -0.45 4.47 -14.48
C VAL A 78 -0.51 2.94 -14.52
N GLU A 79 -0.03 2.31 -15.59
CA GLU A 79 0.00 0.86 -15.73
C GLU A 79 0.89 0.20 -14.66
N ARG A 80 2.04 0.80 -14.32
CA ARG A 80 2.92 0.30 -13.25
C ARG A 80 2.28 0.37 -11.86
N HIS A 81 1.60 1.47 -11.53
CA HIS A 81 0.92 1.61 -10.24
C HIS A 81 -0.36 0.76 -10.18
N LEU A 82 -1.07 0.57 -11.30
CA LEU A 82 -2.17 -0.40 -11.41
C LEU A 82 -1.69 -1.83 -11.18
N PHE A 83 -0.56 -2.21 -11.80
CA PHE A 83 0.05 -3.52 -11.62
C PHE A 83 0.42 -3.75 -10.16
N SER A 84 1.09 -2.78 -9.51
CA SER A 84 1.39 -2.82 -8.06
C SER A 84 0.13 -3.01 -7.22
N LEU A 85 -0.91 -2.20 -7.48
CA LEU A 85 -2.18 -2.24 -6.75
C LEU A 85 -2.85 -3.63 -6.83
N TYR A 86 -2.78 -4.32 -7.98
CA TYR A 86 -3.33 -5.67 -8.15
C TYR A 86 -2.67 -6.72 -7.24
N PHE A 87 -1.38 -6.56 -6.87
CA PHE A 87 -0.71 -7.46 -5.92
C PHE A 87 -0.89 -7.03 -4.47
N MET A 88 -0.92 -5.72 -4.21
CA MET A 88 -1.00 -5.20 -2.85
C MET A 88 -2.39 -5.38 -2.22
N LEU A 89 -3.48 -5.30 -3.00
CA LEU A 89 -4.85 -5.50 -2.48
C LEU A 89 -5.08 -6.93 -1.91
N PRO A 90 -4.75 -8.02 -2.63
CA PRO A 90 -4.79 -9.37 -2.06
C PRO A 90 -3.86 -9.54 -0.86
N LEU A 91 -2.65 -8.96 -0.90
CA LEU A 91 -1.69 -9.03 0.20
C LEU A 91 -2.27 -8.42 1.49
N VAL A 92 -2.85 -7.22 1.40
CA VAL A 92 -3.53 -6.57 2.54
C VAL A 92 -4.69 -7.44 3.04
N GLY A 93 -5.48 -8.03 2.15
CA GLY A 93 -6.59 -8.91 2.55
C GLY A 93 -6.12 -10.14 3.35
N VAL A 94 -5.07 -10.82 2.87
CA VAL A 94 -4.47 -11.97 3.57
C VAL A 94 -3.82 -11.54 4.88
N CYS A 95 -3.05 -10.45 4.90
CA CYS A 95 -2.43 -9.93 6.10
C CYS A 95 -3.46 -9.49 7.14
N ALA A 96 -4.57 -8.86 6.74
CA ALA A 96 -5.64 -8.46 7.66
C ALA A 96 -6.38 -9.68 8.23
N GLY A 97 -6.67 -10.69 7.41
CA GLY A 97 -7.27 -11.95 7.87
C GLY A 97 -6.36 -12.71 8.82
N PHE A 98 -5.07 -12.81 8.50
CA PHE A 98 -4.08 -13.43 9.38
C PHE A 98 -3.92 -12.66 10.69
N LEU A 99 -3.82 -11.32 10.62
CA LEU A 99 -3.70 -10.48 11.80
C LEU A 99 -4.93 -10.62 12.69
N TYR A 100 -6.16 -10.69 12.13
CA TYR A 100 -7.38 -10.93 12.90
C TYR A 100 -7.31 -12.23 13.72
N HIS A 101 -6.75 -13.30 13.17
CA HIS A 101 -6.59 -14.57 13.87
C HIS A 101 -5.38 -14.63 14.80
N ASN A 102 -4.34 -13.82 14.55
CA ASN A 102 -3.07 -13.81 15.29
C ASN A 102 -3.00 -12.69 16.36
N TRP A 103 -3.96 -11.77 16.39
CA TRP A 103 -3.99 -10.63 17.31
C TRP A 103 -4.31 -11.05 18.74
N PHE A 104 -3.31 -10.96 19.63
CA PHE A 104 -3.27 -10.95 21.13
C PHE A 104 -4.31 -11.74 21.97
N GLY A 105 -5.24 -12.48 21.37
CA GLY A 105 -6.43 -13.05 22.01
C GLY A 105 -6.73 -14.51 21.66
N LEU A 106 -5.97 -15.14 20.78
CA LEU A 106 -6.01 -16.60 20.58
C LEU A 106 -4.60 -17.20 20.53
N PRO A 107 -4.29 -18.23 21.34
CA PRO A 107 -3.01 -18.91 21.29
C PRO A 107 -3.03 -19.90 20.10
N LEU A 108 -2.69 -19.43 18.91
CA LEU A 108 -2.29 -20.34 17.84
C LEU A 108 -0.77 -20.53 17.91
N PRO A 109 -0.27 -21.75 18.21
CA PRO A 109 1.16 -22.06 18.30
C PRO A 109 1.78 -22.22 16.90
N ILE A 110 1.51 -21.28 15.99
CA ILE A 110 2.02 -21.29 14.62
C ILE A 110 3.22 -20.33 14.49
N LEU A 111 3.37 -19.37 15.41
CA LEU A 111 4.42 -18.35 15.36
C LEU A 111 5.84 -18.89 15.62
N PHE A 112 5.99 -20.10 16.19
CA PHE A 112 7.33 -20.66 16.45
C PHE A 112 7.86 -21.57 15.32
N ILE A 113 7.02 -21.98 14.36
CA ILE A 113 7.44 -22.90 13.28
C ILE A 113 7.99 -22.14 12.07
N PHE A 114 7.52 -20.92 11.76
CA PHE A 114 8.02 -20.22 10.56
C PHE A 114 9.32 -19.44 10.76
N ILE A 115 9.71 -19.13 12.00
CA ILE A 115 10.94 -18.38 12.32
C ILE A 115 12.09 -19.27 12.77
N SER A 116 11.83 -20.47 13.28
CA SER A 116 12.90 -21.41 13.66
C SER A 116 13.36 -22.33 12.52
N ASP A 117 12.62 -22.44 11.41
CA ASP A 117 13.00 -23.29 10.27
C ASP A 117 13.84 -22.56 9.20
N PHE A 118 14.24 -21.31 9.42
CA PHE A 118 15.05 -20.51 8.48
C PHE A 118 16.41 -20.05 9.06
N ASP A 119 16.94 -20.78 10.05
CA ASP A 119 18.33 -20.67 10.49
C ASP A 119 19.19 -21.80 9.87
N PHE A 120 19.33 -21.78 8.53
CA PHE A 120 20.60 -21.98 7.77
C PHE A 120 20.38 -21.83 6.26
#